data_AF-B5RSI8-F1
#
_entry.id   AF-B5RSI8-F1
#
_cell.length_a   1.000
_cell.length_b   1.000
_cell.length_c   1.000
_cell.angle_alpha   90.00
_cell.angle_beta   90.00
_cell.angle_gamma   90.00
#
_symmetry.space_group_name_H-M   'P 1'
#
loop_
_entity.id
_entity.type
_entity.pdbx_description
1 polymer ?
#
loop_
_entity_poly.entity_id
_entity_poly.type
_entity_poly.pdbx_seq_one_letter_code
_entity_poly.pdbx_strand_id
1 'polypeptide(L)'
;MTTTQGTEQPQDLKVNLKTITAEDLLSRRANMVELFNLLDDSSRTELFLGSSEDREKKLASLRKRLQSVQQEVETLKSESD
;
A
#
# COMPACT_ATOMS: atom_id res chain seq x y z
N MET A 1 -0.19 7.13 -52.19
CA MET A 1 -0.58 6.34 -51.01
C MET A 1 -0.13 7.10 -49.77
N THR A 2 -1.06 7.74 -49.06
CA THR A 2 -0.75 8.55 -47.87
C THR A 2 -1.27 7.80 -46.65
N THR A 3 -0.34 7.24 -45.88
CA THR A 3 -0.60 6.56 -44.61
C THR A 3 -0.93 7.62 -43.54
N THR A 4 -2.21 7.80 -43.25
CA THR A 4 -2.66 8.50 -42.04
C THR A 4 -2.36 7.63 -40.83
N GLN A 5 -1.29 7.96 -40.09
CA GLN A 5 -1.05 7.42 -38.76
C GLN A 5 -2.16 7.93 -37.84
N GLY A 6 -3.05 7.02 -37.42
CA GLY A 6 -4.02 7.30 -36.38
C GLY A 6 -3.28 7.51 -35.06
N THR A 7 -3.29 8.73 -34.56
CA THR A 7 -2.95 9.06 -33.18
C THR A 7 -3.96 8.37 -32.26
N GLU A 8 -3.57 7.27 -31.63
CA GLU A 8 -4.36 6.67 -30.54
C GLU A 8 -4.42 7.67 -29.38
N GLN A 9 -5.51 8.42 -29.31
CA GLN A 9 -5.84 9.16 -28.10
C GLN A 9 -6.00 8.15 -26.95
N PRO A 10 -5.51 8.45 -25.73
CA PRO A 10 -5.78 7.59 -24.59
C PRO A 10 -7.29 7.41 -24.51
N GLN A 11 -7.76 6.17 -24.58
CA GLN A 11 -9.18 5.89 -24.40
C GLN A 11 -9.57 6.47 -23.05
N ASP A 12 -10.40 7.53 -23.05
CA ASP A 12 -11.10 7.96 -21.86
C ASP A 12 -11.63 6.69 -21.19
N LEU A 13 -11.25 6.47 -19.93
CA LEU A 13 -11.75 5.38 -19.10
C LEU A 13 -13.26 5.57 -18.96
N LYS A 14 -14.03 5.12 -19.96
CA LYS A 14 -15.48 5.26 -20.01
C LYS A 14 -16.08 4.31 -19.00
N VAL A 15 -16.23 4.81 -17.78
CA VAL A 15 -16.98 4.16 -16.72
C VAL A 15 -18.44 4.09 -17.17
N ASN A 16 -18.94 2.87 -17.35
CA ASN A 16 -20.33 2.60 -17.68
C ASN A 16 -20.99 1.82 -16.54
N LEU A 17 -22.31 1.62 -16.62
CA LEU A 17 -23.07 0.91 -15.58
C LEU A 17 -22.53 -0.51 -15.33
N LYS A 18 -22.10 -1.21 -16.38
CA LYS A 18 -21.48 -2.54 -16.25
C LYS A 18 -20.16 -2.45 -15.49
N THR A 19 -19.34 -1.43 -15.73
CA THR A 19 -18.07 -1.23 -14.99
C THR A 19 -18.33 -1.00 -13.51
N ILE A 20 -19.28 -0.12 -13.16
CA ILE A 20 -19.61 0.20 -11.76
C ILE A 20 -20.17 -1.03 -11.04
N THR A 21 -21.13 -1.71 -11.66
CA THR A 21 -21.75 -2.89 -11.04
C THR A 21 -20.82 -4.09 -10.96
N ALA A 22 -19.89 -4.24 -11.91
CA ALA A 22 -18.87 -5.26 -11.85
C ALA A 22 -17.87 -5.00 -10.71
N GLU A 23 -17.45 -3.75 -10.51
CA GLU A 23 -16.57 -3.37 -9.39
C GLU A 23 -17.22 -3.71 -8.04
N ASP A 24 -18.44 -3.23 -7.79
CA ASP A 24 -19.15 -3.50 -6.53
C ASP A 24 -19.33 -5.00 -6.27
N LEU A 25 -19.71 -5.78 -7.30
CA LEU A 25 -19.87 -7.22 -7.18
C LEU A 25 -18.54 -7.94 -6.90
N LEU A 26 -17.46 -7.56 -7.58
CA LEU A 26 -16.14 -8.16 -7.40
C LEU A 26 -15.58 -7.84 -6.02
N SER A 27 -15.68 -6.58 -5.58
CA SER A 27 -15.25 -6.12 -4.26
C SER A 27 -15.97 -6.90 -3.14
N ARG A 28 -17.31 -7.07 -3.26
CA ARG A 28 -18.08 -7.88 -2.28
C ARG A 28 -17.66 -9.34 -2.25
N ARG A 29 -17.41 -9.95 -3.43
CA ARG A 29 -17.00 -11.35 -3.52
C ARG A 29 -15.60 -11.58 -2.95
N ALA A 30 -14.65 -10.69 -3.24
CA ALA A 30 -13.30 -10.77 -2.69
C ALA A 30 -13.33 -10.76 -1.16
N ASN A 31 -14.04 -9.79 -0.55
CA ASN A 31 -14.17 -9.69 0.90
C ASN A 31 -14.80 -10.94 1.52
N MET A 32 -15.86 -11.48 0.91
CA MET A 32 -16.52 -12.69 1.43
C MET A 32 -15.61 -13.93 1.38
N VAL A 33 -14.86 -14.10 0.30
CA VAL A 33 -13.97 -15.26 0.10
C VAL A 33 -12.72 -15.15 1.00
N GLU A 34 -12.24 -13.94 1.25
CA GLU A 34 -11.16 -13.66 2.20
C GLU A 34 -11.52 -14.07 3.64
N LEU A 35 -12.77 -13.85 4.08
CA LEU A 35 -13.24 -14.27 5.42
C LEU A 35 -13.11 -15.78 5.67
N PHE A 36 -13.21 -16.59 4.61
CA PHE A 36 -13.06 -18.05 4.69
C PHE A 36 -11.65 -18.52 4.33
N ASN A 37 -10.70 -17.59 4.18
CA ASN A 37 -9.32 -17.87 3.78
C ASN A 37 -9.21 -18.64 2.46
N LEU A 38 -10.12 -18.35 1.52
CA LEU A 38 -10.19 -19.00 0.20
C LEU A 38 -9.52 -18.17 -0.91
N LEU A 39 -9.09 -16.95 -0.61
CA LEU A 39 -8.39 -16.05 -1.51
C LEU A 39 -6.97 -15.81 -0.98
N ASP A 40 -5.96 -16.09 -1.80
CA ASP A 40 -4.59 -15.69 -1.50
C ASP A 40 -4.33 -14.28 -2.06
N ASP A 41 -4.23 -13.31 -1.17
CA ASP A 41 -3.96 -11.90 -1.48
C ASP A 41 -2.58 -11.43 -0.99
N SER A 42 -1.67 -12.38 -0.73
CA SER A 42 -0.32 -12.12 -0.21
C SER A 42 0.49 -11.18 -1.10
N SER A 43 0.49 -11.40 -2.42
CA SER A 43 1.21 -10.57 -3.39
C SER A 43 0.76 -9.11 -3.37
N ARG A 44 -0.57 -8.87 -3.30
CA ARG A 44 -1.13 -7.52 -3.24
C ARG A 44 -0.78 -6.86 -1.90
N THR A 45 -0.90 -7.61 -0.82
CA THR A 45 -0.56 -7.16 0.53
C THR A 45 0.91 -6.77 0.64
N GLU A 46 1.82 -7.55 0.07
CA GLU A 46 3.25 -7.26 0.02
C GLU A 46 3.57 -6.03 -0.83
N LEU A 47 2.86 -5.82 -1.94
CA LEU A 47 3.01 -4.60 -2.74
C LEU A 47 2.66 -3.32 -1.95
N PHE A 48 1.58 -3.35 -1.16
CA PHE A 48 1.14 -2.20 -0.37
C PHE A 48 1.94 -1.97 0.91
N LEU A 49 2.25 -3.05 1.63
CA LEU A 49 2.93 -2.97 2.93
C LEU A 49 4.46 -3.01 2.81
N GLY A 50 4.98 -3.41 1.65
CA GLY A 50 6.38 -3.80 1.47
C GLY A 50 6.65 -5.23 1.96
N SER A 51 7.85 -5.72 1.64
CA SER A 51 8.30 -7.03 2.10
C SER A 51 8.35 -7.08 3.63
N SER A 52 8.22 -8.27 4.22
CA SER A 52 8.30 -8.39 5.68
C SER A 52 9.65 -7.89 6.22
N GLU A 53 10.72 -8.13 5.47
CA GLU A 53 12.07 -7.70 5.81
C GLU A 53 12.18 -6.16 5.85
N ASP A 54 11.58 -5.45 4.89
CA ASP A 54 11.60 -3.98 4.86
C ASP A 54 10.84 -3.37 6.04
N ARG A 55 9.71 -4.00 6.41
CA ARG A 55 8.92 -3.57 7.57
C ARG A 55 9.70 -3.77 8.87
N GLU A 56 10.40 -4.89 9.02
CA GLU A 56 11.25 -5.17 10.18
C GLU A 56 12.43 -4.21 10.28
N LYS A 57 13.11 -3.93 9.17
CA LYS A 57 14.18 -2.92 9.10
C LYS A 57 13.67 -1.54 9.53
N LYS A 58 12.48 -1.14 9.06
CA LYS A 58 11.85 0.13 9.44
C LYS A 58 11.52 0.17 10.94
N LEU A 59 10.98 -0.90 11.49
CA LEU A 59 10.70 -1.03 12.93
C LEU A 59 11.98 -0.90 13.76
N ALA A 60 13.06 -1.59 13.37
CA ALA A 60 14.34 -1.54 14.07
C ALA A 60 14.93 -0.12 14.06
N SER A 61 14.87 0.57 12.92
CA SER A 61 15.29 1.97 12.79
C SER A 61 14.52 2.90 13.72
N LEU A 62 13.19 2.76 13.77
CA LEU A 62 12.34 3.56 14.65
C LEU A 62 12.62 3.30 16.13
N ARG A 63 12.84 2.05 16.53
CA ARG A 63 13.23 1.69 17.90
C ARG A 63 14.57 2.32 18.29
N LYS A 64 15.55 2.28 17.39
CA LYS A 64 16.86 2.92 17.62
C LYS A 64 16.71 4.44 17.80
N ARG A 65 15.89 5.08 16.98
CA ARG A 65 15.61 6.52 17.09
C ARG A 65 14.87 6.86 18.38
N LEU A 66 13.94 6.01 18.83
CA LEU A 66 13.27 6.18 20.11
C LEU A 66 14.26 6.12 21.26
N GLN A 67 15.15 5.12 21.25
CA GLN A 67 16.18 4.96 22.28
C GLN A 67 17.15 6.16 22.33
N SER A 68 17.58 6.68 21.18
CA SER A 68 18.48 7.84 21.14
C SER A 68 17.81 9.08 21.73
N VAL A 69 16.54 9.33 21.40
CA VAL A 69 15.79 10.46 21.93
C VAL A 69 15.56 10.31 23.44
N GLN A 70 15.27 9.10 23.93
CA GLN A 70 15.16 8.86 25.37
C GLN A 70 16.46 9.19 26.11
N GLN A 71 17.61 8.78 25.56
CA GLN A 71 18.92 9.10 26.13
C GLN A 71 19.18 10.61 26.12
N GLU A 72 18.91 11.31 25.01
CA GLU A 72 19.03 12.78 24.94
C GLU A 72 18.16 13.49 25.98
N VAL A 73 16.94 13.01 26.20
CA VAL A 73 16.04 13.57 27.23
C VAL A 73 16.58 13.31 28.64
N GLU A 74 17.12 12.13 28.91
CA GLU A 74 17.75 11.82 30.21
C GLU A 74 18.98 12.68 30.46
N THR A 75 19.85 12.87 29.46
CA THR A 75 21.03 13.73 29.59
C THR A 75 20.61 15.18 29.85
N LEU A 76 19.64 15.71 29.11
CA LEU A 76 19.14 17.08 29.29
C LEU A 76 18.50 17.29 30.66
N LYS A 77 17.81 16.27 31.21
CA LYS A 77 17.28 16.34 32.59
C LYS A 77 18.41 16.39 33.61
N SER A 78 19.43 15.55 33.45
CA SER A 78 20.57 15.51 34.39
C SER A 78 21.47 16.75 34.34
N GLU A 79 21.46 17.50 33.24
CA GLU A 79 22.21 18.77 33.10
C GLU A 79 21.44 19.98 33.64
N SER A 80 20.13 19.83 33.88
CA SER A 80 19.23 20.91 34.30
C SER A 80 18.87 20.88 35.79
N ASP A 81 19.33 19.87 36.52
CA ASP A 81 19.33 19.73 37.99
C ASP A 81 20.72 20.06 38.57
#